data_AF-A0A8S3DB77-F1
#
_entry.id   AF-A0A8S3DB77-F1
#
_cell.length_a   1.000
_cell.length_b   1.000
_cell.length_c   1.000
_cell.angle_alpha   90.00
_cell.angle_beta   90.00
_cell.angle_gamma   90.00
#
_symmetry.space_group_name_H-M   'P 1'
#
loop_
_entity.id
_entity.type
_entity.pdbx_description
1 polymer ?
#
loop_
_entity_poly.entity_id
_entity_poly.type
_entity_poly.pdbx_seq_one_letter_code
_entity_poly.pdbx_strand_id
1 'polypeptide(L)' 'MMAPERTQLFVVAINYTDLTYTGPPFVVNDDNIQTLFGSTCSCELVEAHDETEEYNSRAVGHRIDFIEERLHLIVQKQT' A
#
# COMPACT_ATOMS: atom_id res chain seq x y z
N MET A 1 -14.79 2.26 -32.85
CA MET A 1 -14.90 1.28 -31.75
C MET A 1 -14.12 1.87 -30.58
N MET A 2 -14.80 2.39 -29.55
CA MET A 2 -14.10 2.93 -28.37
C MET A 2 -13.60 1.75 -27.52
N ALA A 3 -12.36 1.84 -27.05
CA ALA A 3 -11.85 0.89 -26.08
C ALA A 3 -12.71 0.96 -24.81
N PRO A 4 -13.02 -0.17 -24.15
CA PRO A 4 -13.76 -0.13 -22.89
C PRO A 4 -12.97 0.70 -21.87
N GLU A 5 -13.65 1.60 -21.16
CA GLU A 5 -13.06 2.36 -20.07
C GLU A 5 -12.55 1.36 -19.01
N ARG A 6 -11.23 1.27 -18.84
CA ARG A 6 -10.64 0.44 -17.79
C ARG A 6 -10.64 1.22 -16.49
N THR A 7 -11.34 0.72 -15.49
CA THR A 7 -11.25 1.27 -14.13
C THR A 7 -9.83 1.02 -13.59
N GLN A 8 -9.20 2.09 -13.14
CA GLN A 8 -7.91 2.07 -12.46
C GLN A 8 -8.16 2.40 -10.99
N LEU A 9 -7.57 1.61 -10.09
CA LEU A 9 -7.62 1.85 -8.65
C LEU A 9 -6.20 2.15 -8.16
N PHE A 10 -6.03 3.30 -7.50
CA PHE A 10 -4.82 3.64 -6.77
C PHE A 10 -5.04 3.32 -5.29
N VAL A 11 -4.18 2.47 -4.73
CA VAL A 11 -4.24 2.06 -3.32
C VAL A 11 -2.96 2.52 -2.64
N VAL A 12 -3.11 3.24 -1.53
CA VAL A 12 -2.00 3.56 -0.63
C VAL A 12 -2.01 2.54 0.50
N ALA A 13 -0.90 1.83 0.65
CA ALA A 13 -0.68 0.84 1.70
C ALA A 13 0.49 1.29 2.58
N ILE A 14 0.35 1.10 3.90
CA ILE A 14 1.41 1.40 4.85
C ILE A 14 2.07 0.08 5.26
N ASN A 15 3.38 0.04 5.17
CA ASN A 15 4.21 -1.04 5.67
C ASN A 15 5.09 -0.51 6.80
N TYR A 16 5.08 -1.16 7.96
CA TYR A 16 5.96 -0.79 9.05
C TYR A 16 6.46 -1.99 9.83
N THR A 17 7.62 -1.84 10.46
CA THR A 17 8.16 -2.81 11.41
C THR A 17 8.03 -2.24 12.82
N ASP A 18 6.92 -2.56 13.49
CA ASP A 18 6.75 -2.31 14.93
C ASP A 18 5.91 -3.44 15.51
N LEU A 19 6.50 -4.19 16.45
CA LEU A 19 5.83 -5.30 17.14
C LEU A 19 4.84 -4.83 18.22
N THR A 20 4.86 -3.54 18.57
CA THR A 20 4.06 -2.94 19.65
C THR A 20 2.89 -2.11 19.14
N TYR A 21 2.99 -1.57 17.92
CA TYR A 21 1.89 -0.85 17.29
C TYR A 21 0.95 -1.81 16.56
N THR A 22 -0.27 -1.92 17.05
CA THR A 22 -1.28 -2.87 16.54
C THR A 22 -2.22 -2.25 15.51
N GLY A 23 -1.93 -1.03 15.04
CA GLY A 23 -2.80 -0.23 14.18
C GLY A 23 -4.02 0.39 14.90
N PRO A 24 -4.83 1.20 14.19
CA PRO A 24 -4.69 1.61 12.78
C PRO A 24 -3.74 2.80 12.57
N PRO A 25 -3.11 2.94 11.37
CA PRO A 25 -3.25 2.06 10.21
C PRO A 25 -2.62 0.68 10.43
N PHE A 26 -3.24 -0.37 9.87
CA PHE A 26 -2.69 -1.73 9.90
C PHE A 26 -1.65 -1.91 8.79
N VAL A 27 -0.69 -2.80 9.01
CA VAL A 27 0.27 -3.20 7.98
C VAL A 27 -0.47 -3.91 6.84
N VAL A 28 -0.26 -3.41 5.62
CA VAL A 28 -0.71 -4.08 4.39
C VAL A 28 0.51 -4.22 3.47
N ASN A 29 0.98 -5.45 3.27
CA ASN A 29 2.12 -5.73 2.41
C ASN A 29 1.70 -6.10 0.97
N ASP A 30 2.68 -6.20 0.08
CA ASP A 30 2.42 -6.57 -1.32
C ASP A 30 1.74 -7.94 -1.46
N ASP A 31 2.06 -8.90 -0.60
CA ASP A 31 1.41 -10.22 -0.60
C ASP A 31 -0.08 -10.11 -0.27
N ASN A 32 -0.48 -9.21 0.63
CA ASN A 32 -1.89 -8.94 0.92
C ASN A 32 -2.59 -8.34 -0.31
N ILE A 33 -1.96 -7.38 -0.99
CA ILE A 33 -2.51 -6.78 -2.23
C ILE A 33 -2.67 -7.86 -3.31
N GLN A 34 -1.65 -8.69 -3.54
CA GLN A 34 -1.70 -9.78 -4.52
C GLN A 34 -2.74 -10.84 -4.15
N THR A 35 -2.86 -11.19 -2.87
CA THR A 35 -3.87 -12.16 -2.40
C THR A 35 -5.29 -11.65 -2.64
N LEU A 36 -5.55 -10.37 -2.38
CA LEU A 36 -6.89 -9.78 -2.49
C LEU A 36 -7.29 -9.49 -3.94
N PHE A 37 -6.36 -8.96 -4.74
CA PHE A 37 -6.68 -8.43 -6.08
C PHE A 37 -6.02 -9.21 -7.23
N GLY A 38 -4.93 -9.92 -6.98
CA GLY A 38 -4.09 -10.53 -8.02
C GLY A 38 -4.79 -11.63 -8.84
N SER A 39 -5.91 -12.18 -8.37
CA SER A 39 -6.68 -13.17 -9.13
C SER A 39 -7.33 -12.58 -10.38
N THR A 40 -7.84 -11.35 -10.31
CA THR A 40 -8.60 -10.68 -11.39
C THR A 40 -7.93 -9.41 -11.91
N CYS A 41 -6.97 -8.85 -11.16
CA CYS A 41 -6.29 -7.62 -11.48
C CYS A 41 -4.77 -7.83 -11.61
N SER A 42 -4.12 -7.01 -12.44
CA SER A 42 -2.70 -6.72 -12.31
C SER A 42 -2.52 -5.69 -11.21
N CYS A 43 -1.59 -5.95 -10.30
CA CYS A 43 -1.24 -5.05 -9.21
C CYS A 43 0.24 -4.69 -9.36
N GLU A 44 0.51 -3.40 -9.59
CA GLU A 44 1.84 -2.85 -9.79
C GLU A 44 2.16 -1.88 -8.66
N LEU A 45 3.34 -2.00 -8.05
CA LEU A 45 3.86 -0.98 -7.15
C LEU A 45 4.39 0.18 -8.01
N VAL A 46 3.80 1.35 -7.86
CA VAL A 46 4.17 2.56 -8.60
C VAL A 46 5.25 3.33 -7.84
N GLU A 47 5.04 3.52 -6.54
CA GLU A 47 5.96 4.28 -5.67
C GLU A 47 6.04 3.63 -4.29
N ALA A 48 7.18 3.83 -3.64
CA ALA A 48 7.41 3.49 -2.24
C ALA A 48 8.29 4.59 -1.63
N HIS A 49 7.82 5.22 -0.55
CA HIS A 49 8.49 6.32 0.12
C HIS A 49 8.73 5.97 1.59
N ASP A 50 9.95 6.19 2.07
CA ASP A 50 10.28 6.09 3.48
C ASP A 50 9.73 7.32 4.21
N GLU A 51 8.80 7.07 5.13
CA GLU A 51 8.09 8.11 5.90
C GLU A 51 8.54 8.13 7.37
N THR A 52 9.66 7.47 7.70
CA THR A 52 10.07 7.22 9.09
C THR A 52 10.35 8.50 9.86
N GLU A 53 11.07 9.46 9.27
CA GLU A 53 11.35 10.73 9.92
C GLU A 53 10.07 11.58 10.08
N GLU A 54 9.24 11.65 9.04
CA GLU A 54 7.99 12.41 9.06
C GLU A 54 7.03 11.85 10.11
N TYR A 55 6.83 10.53 10.14
CA TYR A 55 5.97 9.87 11.12
C TYR A 55 6.47 10.11 12.54
N ASN A 56 7.76 9.85 12.82
CA ASN A 56 8.34 10.02 14.15
C ASN A 56 8.36 11.48 14.62
N SER A 57 8.35 12.46 13.71
CA SER A 57 8.25 13.88 14.07
C SER A 57 6.87 14.28 14.61
N ARG A 58 5.81 13.55 14.22
CA ARG A 58 4.42 13.83 14.59
C ARG A 58 3.85 12.85 15.62
N ALA A 59 4.44 11.67 15.76
CA ALA A 59 3.95 10.64 16.65
C ALA A 59 4.12 11.02 18.13
N VAL A 60 3.01 11.04 18.87
CA VAL A 60 3.01 11.28 20.32
C VAL A 60 2.99 9.93 21.03
N GLY A 61 4.15 9.49 21.53
CA GLY A 61 4.27 8.32 22.42
C GLY A 61 4.63 7.00 21.75
N HIS A 62 4.73 6.96 20.43
CA HIS A 62 5.19 5.79 19.67
C HIS A 62 6.31 6.22 18.72
N ARG A 63 7.37 5.42 18.67
CA ARG A 63 8.44 5.56 17.69
C ARG A 63 8.47 4.29 16.87
N ILE A 64 8.53 4.47 15.56
CA ILE A 64 8.61 3.38 14.61
C ILE A 64 10.02 3.30 14.07
N ASP A 65 10.57 2.10 13.97
CA ASP A 65 11.92 1.88 13.44
C ASP A 65 11.96 2.08 11.93
N PHE A 66 10.85 1.73 11.26
CA PHE A 66 10.68 1.87 9.82
C PHE A 66 9.20 1.93 9.46
N ILE A 67 8.82 2.91 8.65
CA ILE A 67 7.52 3.00 8.00
C ILE A 67 7.70 3.48 6.56
N GLU A 68 6.99 2.83 5.66
CA GLU A 68 7.01 3.10 4.23
C GLU A 68 5.59 3.19 3.70
N GLU A 69 5.32 4.26 2.98
CA GLU A 69 4.09 4.45 2.22
C GLU A 69 4.28 3.90 0.80
N ARG A 70 3.41 2.97 0.40
CA ARG A 70 3.47 2.27 -0.89
C ARG A 70 2.23 2.58 -1.70
N LEU A 71 2.41 3.06 -2.92
CA LEU A 71 1.33 3.33 -3.88
C LEU A 71 1.25 2.20 -4.91
N HIS A 72 0.11 1.50 -4.96
CA HIS A 72 -0.15 0.47 -5.96
C HIS A 72 -1.18 0.94 -6.99
N LEU A 73 -0.91 0.64 -8.26
CA LEU A 73 -1.88 0.71 -9.36
C LEU A 73 -2.48 -0.67 -9.58
N ILE A 74 -3.80 -0.75 -9.48
CA ILE A 74 -4.57 -1.98 -9.67
C ILE A 74 -5.46 -1.81 -10.90
N VAL A 75 -5.30 -2.69 -11.88
CA VAL A 75 -6.03 -2.66 -13.16
C VAL A 75 -6.59 -4.04 -13.45
N GLN A 76 -7.84 -4.12 -13.92
CA GLN A 76 -8.45 -5.39 -14.31
C GLN A 76 -7.66 -6.05 -15.45
N LYS A 77 -7.37 -7.35 -15.31
CA LYS A 77 -6.73 -8.15 -16.36
C LYS A 77 -7.66 -8.28 -17.56
N GLN A 78 -7.09 -8.28 -18.77
CA GLN A 78 -7.85 -8.64 -19.95
C GLN A 78 -7.92 -10.16 -20.04
N THR A 79 -9.16 -10.68 -20.11
CA THR A 79 -9.43 -12.06 -20.52
C THR A 79 -9.16 -12.27 -22.00
#